data_AF-A0AAU5A936-F1
#
_entry.id   AF-A0AAU5A936-F1
#
_cell.length_a   1.000
_cell.length_b   1.000
_cell.length_c   1.000
_cell.angle_alpha   90.00
_cell.angle_beta   90.00
_cell.angle_gamma   90.00
#
_symmetry.space_group_name_H-M   'P 1'
#
loop_
_entity.id
_entity.type
_entity.pdbx_description
1 polymer ?
#
loop_
_entity_poly.entity_id
_entity_poly.type
_entity_poly.pdbx_seq_one_letter_code
_entity_poly.pdbx_strand_id
1 'polypeptide(L)'
;MSSRLQAEQLYKVFGRRPGEAVERLRGGADREELRADGTTAAVIDASFTVEPGEIFVVMGLSGSGKSTLLRMLNGLLEPTAGRVVFDGQELTALNDREMREVRSKKVSMVFQHFALFPHRSVLENAAYGLEVQGVPRAEREERATKALVLAGLAGWEKSWPDELSGGMQQRVGLARALATDADLLLMDESFSALDPLIRRDMQDQLIELQKKLKKTIVFITHDLNEAMRLGDRIAVMRDGSIVQIGTAEDILVRPANDYVASFTKDVDRSRVLTASSVMDTELRGDEADCGCETARPDSSFGELCAISARLAHPVAVVDKKGKLLGVVPRQRLVGFLGDEQGEPVPCDTPRDKTVKAVKAGA
;
A
#
# COMPACT_ATOMS: atom_id res chain seq x y z
N MET A 1 21.10 7.90 -4.05
CA MET A 1 20.21 7.13 -4.95
C MET A 1 19.08 8.06 -5.32
N SER A 2 18.73 8.18 -6.60
CA SER A 2 17.59 9.01 -7.04
C SER A 2 16.32 8.17 -6.93
N SER A 3 15.27 8.72 -6.36
CA SER A 3 13.95 8.08 -6.34
C SER A 3 13.40 7.89 -7.75
N ARG A 4 12.57 6.85 -7.95
CA ARG A 4 12.00 6.47 -9.25
C ARG A 4 10.92 7.44 -9.70
N LEU A 5 10.04 7.81 -8.78
CA LEU A 5 8.92 8.73 -9.01
C LEU A 5 8.89 9.76 -7.88
N GLN A 6 8.64 11.01 -8.22
CA GLN A 6 8.50 12.12 -7.29
C GLN A 6 7.26 12.93 -7.65
N ALA A 7 6.42 13.18 -6.65
CA ALA A 7 5.36 14.16 -6.70
C ALA A 7 5.79 15.35 -5.85
N GLU A 8 5.79 16.56 -6.42
CA GLU A 8 6.19 17.76 -5.73
C GLU A 8 5.07 18.79 -5.73
N GLN A 9 4.52 19.05 -4.54
CA GLN A 9 3.49 20.06 -4.28
C GLN A 9 2.33 19.99 -5.28
N LEU A 10 1.83 18.78 -5.54
CA LEU A 10 0.77 18.59 -6.53
C LEU A 10 -0.56 19.14 -6.01
N TYR A 11 -1.18 19.98 -6.83
CA TYR A 11 -2.55 20.43 -6.65
C TYR A 11 -3.40 20.04 -7.85
N LYS A 12 -4.63 19.62 -7.61
CA LYS A 12 -5.67 19.56 -8.64
C LYS A 12 -6.94 20.21 -8.15
N VAL A 13 -7.32 21.29 -8.81
CA VAL A 13 -8.55 22.02 -8.55
C VAL A 13 -9.43 22.02 -9.80
N PHE A 14 -10.70 21.66 -9.61
CA PHE A 14 -11.74 21.76 -10.64
C PHE A 14 -12.61 22.98 -10.35
N GLY A 15 -12.94 23.77 -11.37
CA GLY A 15 -13.75 24.97 -11.21
C GLY A 15 -13.37 26.05 -12.22
N ARG A 16 -13.98 27.23 -12.09
CA ARG A 16 -13.78 28.35 -13.04
C ARG A 16 -12.41 29.01 -12.94
N ARG A 17 -11.83 29.09 -11.73
CA ARG A 17 -10.57 29.81 -11.46
C ARG A 17 -9.63 28.94 -10.61
N PRO A 18 -9.10 27.84 -11.17
CA PRO A 18 -8.35 26.85 -10.41
C PRO A 18 -7.01 27.41 -9.90
N GLY A 19 -6.35 28.32 -10.62
CA GLY A 19 -5.11 28.97 -10.18
C GLY A 19 -5.31 29.86 -8.94
N GLU A 20 -6.34 30.73 -8.93
CA GLU A 20 -6.67 31.55 -7.75
C GLU A 20 -7.01 30.68 -6.53
N ALA A 21 -7.69 29.56 -6.75
CA ALA A 21 -8.01 28.62 -5.68
C ALA A 21 -6.76 27.94 -5.10
N VAL A 22 -5.74 27.66 -5.91
CA VAL A 22 -4.44 27.17 -5.40
C VAL A 22 -3.78 28.21 -4.51
N GLU A 23 -3.77 29.48 -4.92
CA GLU A 23 -3.20 30.55 -4.07
C GLU A 23 -3.95 30.72 -2.75
N ARG A 24 -5.28 30.59 -2.77
CA ARG A 24 -6.09 30.57 -1.54
C ARG A 24 -5.73 29.38 -0.64
N LEU A 25 -5.59 28.17 -1.20
CA LEU A 25 -5.17 26.98 -0.44
C LEU A 25 -3.78 27.16 0.17
N ARG A 26 -2.83 27.74 -0.58
CA ARG A 26 -1.49 28.08 -0.06
C ARG A 26 -1.55 29.10 1.07
N GLY A 27 -2.52 30.01 1.03
CA GLY A 27 -2.83 30.97 2.08
C GLY A 27 -3.57 30.39 3.29
N GLY A 28 -3.86 29.08 3.30
CA GLY A 28 -4.52 28.39 4.42
C GLY A 28 -6.05 28.34 4.34
N ALA A 29 -6.65 28.68 3.19
CA ALA A 29 -8.09 28.51 3.00
C ALA A 29 -8.50 27.04 3.09
N ASP A 30 -9.68 26.78 3.65
CA ASP A 30 -10.20 25.43 3.75
C ASP A 30 -10.85 24.96 2.44
N ARG A 31 -10.81 23.64 2.21
CA ARG A 31 -11.44 22.98 1.07
C ARG A 31 -12.95 23.19 1.05
N GLU A 32 -13.60 23.22 2.21
CA GLU A 32 -15.06 23.41 2.28
C GLU A 32 -15.48 24.82 1.84
N GLU A 33 -14.69 25.84 2.17
CA GLU A 33 -14.91 27.22 1.71
C GLU A 33 -14.86 27.31 0.18
N LEU A 34 -13.86 26.67 -0.45
CA LEU A 34 -13.76 26.63 -1.91
C LEU A 34 -14.94 25.88 -2.54
N ARG A 35 -15.42 24.83 -1.88
CA ARG A 35 -16.55 24.04 -2.35
C ARG A 35 -17.84 24.85 -2.34
N ALA A 36 -18.05 25.69 -1.32
CA ALA A 36 -19.18 26.63 -1.26
C ALA A 36 -19.17 27.62 -2.44
N ASP A 37 -17.98 28.01 -2.90
CA ASP A 37 -17.77 28.85 -4.09
C ASP A 37 -17.88 28.07 -5.43
N GLY A 38 -18.29 26.80 -5.39
CA GLY A 38 -18.40 25.92 -6.56
C GLY A 38 -17.06 25.42 -7.12
N THR A 39 -15.99 25.47 -6.32
CA THR A 39 -14.65 25.02 -6.69
C THR A 39 -14.27 23.78 -5.89
N THR A 40 -13.86 22.71 -6.57
CA THR A 40 -13.52 21.43 -5.92
C THR A 40 -12.03 21.18 -5.98
N ALA A 41 -11.35 21.33 -4.84
CA ALA A 41 -9.98 20.87 -4.68
C ALA A 41 -9.98 19.34 -4.47
N ALA A 42 -9.41 18.61 -5.43
CA ALA A 42 -9.38 17.15 -5.42
C ALA A 42 -8.04 16.59 -4.90
N VAL A 43 -6.94 17.30 -5.13
CA VAL A 43 -5.63 17.02 -4.54
C VAL A 43 -5.03 18.35 -4.07
N ILE A 44 -4.48 18.36 -2.85
CA ILE A 44 -3.99 19.54 -2.16
C ILE A 44 -2.61 19.20 -1.60
N ASP A 45 -1.58 19.89 -2.10
CA ASP A 45 -0.19 19.78 -1.65
C ASP A 45 0.33 18.34 -1.48
N ALA A 46 0.09 17.48 -2.48
CA ALA A 46 0.60 16.12 -2.42
C ALA A 46 2.08 16.08 -2.80
N SER A 47 2.94 15.81 -1.81
CA SER A 47 4.39 15.68 -1.97
C SER A 47 4.89 14.34 -1.42
N PHE A 48 5.53 13.53 -2.26
CA PHE A 48 6.10 12.24 -1.86
C PHE A 48 7.10 11.70 -2.91
N THR A 49 7.90 10.73 -2.48
CA THR A 49 8.81 9.97 -3.35
C THR A 49 8.53 8.47 -3.27
N VAL A 50 8.72 7.80 -4.41
CA VAL A 50 8.66 6.35 -4.54
C VAL A 50 10.02 5.84 -5.01
N GLU A 51 10.58 4.91 -4.27
CA GLU A 51 11.88 4.30 -4.50
C GLU A 51 11.79 3.19 -5.56
N PRO A 52 12.90 2.90 -6.28
CA PRO A 52 12.92 1.82 -7.26
C PRO A 52 12.57 0.46 -6.64
N GLY A 53 11.60 -0.22 -7.25
CA GLY A 53 11.14 -1.54 -6.80
C GLY A 53 10.23 -1.50 -5.58
N GLU A 54 9.85 -0.33 -5.08
CA GLU A 54 8.90 -0.18 -3.97
C GLU A 54 7.46 -0.44 -4.44
N ILE A 55 6.64 -1.09 -3.59
CA ILE A 55 5.19 -1.04 -3.66
C ILE A 55 4.71 0.10 -2.75
N PHE A 56 4.42 1.24 -3.36
CA PHE A 56 3.90 2.41 -2.67
C PHE A 56 2.38 2.43 -2.75
N VAL A 57 1.72 2.28 -1.60
CA VAL A 57 0.27 2.24 -1.53
C VAL A 57 -0.29 3.62 -1.22
N VAL A 58 -1.29 4.08 -1.97
CA VAL A 58 -2.09 5.26 -1.64
C VAL A 58 -3.46 4.79 -1.18
N MET A 59 -3.76 5.04 0.09
CA MET A 59 -5.01 4.61 0.72
C MET A 59 -5.90 5.79 1.14
N GLY A 60 -7.19 5.54 1.34
CA GLY A 60 -8.13 6.52 1.85
C GLY A 60 -9.56 6.27 1.34
N LEU A 61 -10.53 6.97 1.93
CA LEU A 61 -11.94 6.80 1.58
C LEU A 61 -12.24 7.24 0.13
N SER A 62 -13.41 6.84 -0.35
CA SER A 62 -13.95 7.39 -1.60
C SER A 62 -14.01 8.92 -1.52
N GLY A 63 -13.61 9.59 -2.60
CA GLY A 63 -13.60 11.06 -2.67
C GLY A 63 -12.37 11.75 -2.05
N SER A 64 -11.38 11.02 -1.52
CA SER A 64 -10.16 11.60 -0.94
C SER A 64 -9.12 12.07 -1.95
N GLY A 65 -9.33 11.84 -3.26
CA GLY A 65 -8.44 12.32 -4.33
C GLY A 65 -7.48 11.29 -4.93
N LYS A 66 -7.49 10.04 -4.46
CA LYS A 66 -6.53 8.99 -4.86
C LYS A 66 -6.43 8.76 -6.37
N SER A 67 -7.56 8.44 -7.04
CA SER A 67 -7.56 8.20 -8.49
C SER A 67 -7.21 9.47 -9.29
N THR A 68 -7.53 10.66 -8.76
CA THR A 68 -7.11 11.94 -9.33
C THR A 68 -5.59 12.08 -9.27
N LEU A 69 -4.98 11.75 -8.13
CA LEU A 69 -3.53 11.73 -7.95
C LEU A 69 -2.88 10.75 -8.95
N LEU A 70 -3.37 9.51 -9.06
CA LEU A 70 -2.81 8.53 -10.00
C LEU A 70 -2.84 9.01 -11.45
N ARG A 71 -3.93 9.64 -11.87
CA ARG A 71 -4.07 10.20 -13.22
C ARG A 71 -3.10 11.35 -13.47
N MET A 72 -2.77 12.15 -12.44
CA MET A 72 -1.70 13.15 -12.52
C MET A 72 -0.33 12.50 -12.66
N LEU A 73 -0.04 11.45 -11.88
CA LEU A 73 1.23 10.72 -12.00
C LEU A 73 1.42 10.11 -13.39
N ASN A 74 0.34 9.65 -14.04
CA ASN A 74 0.37 9.12 -15.41
C ASN A 74 0.37 10.21 -16.50
N GLY A 75 0.21 11.49 -16.15
CA GLY A 75 0.01 12.58 -17.12
C GLY A 75 -1.28 12.44 -17.95
N LEU A 76 -2.29 11.71 -17.44
CA LEU A 76 -3.64 11.68 -18.02
C LEU A 76 -4.47 12.88 -17.59
N LEU A 77 -4.10 13.49 -16.46
CA LEU A 77 -4.71 14.68 -15.93
C LEU A 77 -3.61 15.67 -15.58
N GLU A 78 -3.63 16.85 -16.18
CA GLU A 78 -2.66 17.88 -15.86
C GLU A 78 -2.89 18.43 -14.43
N PRO A 79 -1.85 18.52 -13.60
CA PRO A 79 -1.93 19.22 -12.31
C PRO A 79 -2.30 20.69 -12.51
N THR A 80 -3.03 21.27 -11.55
CA THR A 80 -3.24 22.72 -11.50
C THR A 80 -1.96 23.44 -11.06
N ALA A 81 -1.18 22.82 -10.17
CA ALA A 81 0.13 23.29 -9.76
C ALA A 81 0.99 22.09 -9.28
N GLY A 82 2.29 22.31 -9.17
CA GLY A 82 3.27 21.27 -8.82
C GLY A 82 3.80 20.54 -10.04
N ARG A 83 4.69 19.58 -9.81
CA ARG A 83 5.31 18.78 -10.87
C ARG A 83 5.42 17.31 -10.51
N VAL A 84 5.49 16.48 -11.56
CA VAL A 84 5.74 15.04 -11.45
C VAL A 84 7.08 14.75 -12.12
N VAL A 85 7.99 14.11 -11.41
CA VAL A 85 9.31 13.71 -11.94
C VAL A 85 9.40 12.19 -11.93
N PHE A 86 9.79 11.60 -13.05
CA PHE A 86 9.98 10.15 -13.21
C PHE A 86 11.34 9.87 -13.85
N ASP A 87 12.19 9.09 -13.18
CA ASP A 87 13.59 8.86 -13.58
C ASP A 87 14.37 10.16 -13.88
N GLY A 88 14.16 11.19 -13.06
CA GLY A 88 14.79 12.51 -13.24
C GLY A 88 14.22 13.34 -14.39
N GLN A 89 13.24 12.83 -15.15
CA GLN A 89 12.54 13.57 -16.20
C GLN A 89 11.25 14.17 -15.63
N GLU A 90 11.09 15.49 -15.72
CA GLU A 90 9.84 16.15 -15.37
C GLU A 90 8.76 15.83 -16.42
N LEU A 91 7.71 15.12 -16.01
CA LEU A 91 6.60 14.70 -16.88
C LEU A 91 5.64 15.85 -17.20
N THR A 92 5.46 16.78 -16.27
CA THR A 92 4.56 17.93 -16.40
C THR A 92 5.02 18.97 -17.42
N ALA A 93 6.31 18.96 -17.79
CA ALA A 93 6.87 19.84 -18.80
C ALA A 93 6.90 19.23 -20.22
N LEU A 94 6.53 17.95 -20.35
CA LEU A 94 6.57 17.24 -21.63
C LEU A 94 5.40 17.65 -22.54
N ASN A 95 5.65 17.67 -23.84
CA ASN A 95 4.58 17.79 -24.81
C ASN A 95 3.82 16.46 -24.99
N ASP A 96 2.66 16.52 -25.67
CA ASP A 96 1.79 15.35 -25.90
C ASP A 96 2.48 14.16 -26.60
N ARG A 97 3.49 14.42 -27.44
CA ARG A 97 4.22 13.36 -28.14
C ARG A 97 5.19 12.66 -27.19
N GLU A 98 5.96 13.42 -26.44
CA GLU A 98 6.91 12.91 -25.45
C GLU A 98 6.19 12.15 -24.33
N MET A 99 5.07 12.68 -23.84
CA MET A 99 4.28 12.03 -22.80
C MET A 99 3.65 10.71 -23.30
N ARG A 100 3.25 10.64 -24.59
CA ARG A 100 2.80 9.37 -25.20
C ARG A 100 3.93 8.35 -25.30
N GLU A 101 5.17 8.78 -25.54
CA GLU A 101 6.32 7.87 -25.57
C GLU A 101 6.65 7.34 -24.17
N VAL A 102 6.61 8.19 -23.14
CA VAL A 102 6.79 7.76 -21.74
C VAL A 102 5.70 6.75 -21.34
N ARG A 103 4.42 7.03 -21.65
CA ARG A 103 3.31 6.11 -21.35
C ARG A 103 3.32 4.83 -22.17
N SER A 104 3.90 4.83 -23.37
CA SER A 104 3.95 3.59 -24.15
C SER A 104 5.08 2.70 -23.67
N LYS A 105 6.22 3.25 -23.25
CA LYS A 105 7.43 2.47 -22.95
C LYS A 105 7.74 2.26 -21.47
N LYS A 106 7.47 3.23 -20.61
CA LYS A 106 8.01 3.25 -19.23
C LYS A 106 6.95 3.13 -18.13
N VAL A 107 5.71 3.54 -18.41
CA VAL A 107 4.61 3.52 -17.44
C VAL A 107 3.50 2.63 -17.97
N SER A 108 2.92 1.81 -17.10
CA SER A 108 1.72 1.05 -17.44
C SER A 108 0.65 1.21 -16.38
N MET A 109 -0.62 1.10 -16.78
CA MET A 109 -1.76 1.35 -15.92
C MET A 109 -2.73 0.17 -15.90
N VAL A 110 -3.14 -0.22 -14.69
CA VAL A 110 -4.18 -1.21 -14.43
C VAL A 110 -5.37 -0.49 -13.80
N PHE A 111 -6.51 -0.52 -14.49
CA PHE A 111 -7.72 0.20 -14.07
C PHE A 111 -8.58 -0.64 -13.12
N GLN A 112 -9.47 0.06 -12.39
CA GLN A 112 -10.46 -0.55 -11.49
C GLN A 112 -11.45 -1.45 -12.24
N HIS A 113 -11.96 -0.96 -13.38
CA HIS A 113 -12.71 -1.78 -14.34
C HIS A 113 -11.72 -2.28 -15.39
N PHE A 114 -11.81 -3.57 -15.73
CA PHE A 114 -10.81 -4.31 -16.52
C PHE A 114 -10.34 -3.59 -17.81
N ALA A 115 -11.21 -2.73 -18.37
CA ALA A 115 -10.95 -1.90 -19.55
C ALA A 115 -10.34 -2.73 -20.69
N LEU A 116 -10.84 -3.96 -20.84
CA LEU A 116 -10.48 -4.85 -21.93
C LEU A 116 -11.30 -4.47 -23.16
N PHE A 117 -10.70 -4.62 -24.33
CA PHE A 117 -11.39 -4.45 -25.60
C PHE A 117 -12.22 -5.70 -25.86
N PRO A 118 -13.57 -5.60 -25.87
CA PRO A 118 -14.44 -6.78 -26.02
C PRO A 118 -14.37 -7.39 -27.42
N HIS A 119 -13.96 -6.60 -28.41
CA HIS A 119 -13.78 -7.01 -29.80
C HIS A 119 -12.35 -7.50 -30.11
N ARG A 120 -11.58 -7.85 -29.07
CA ARG A 120 -10.24 -8.44 -29.19
C ARG A 120 -10.12 -9.65 -28.28
N SER A 121 -9.39 -10.66 -28.71
CA SER A 121 -9.03 -11.82 -27.89
C SER A 121 -8.17 -11.41 -26.68
N VAL A 122 -7.99 -12.34 -25.74
CA VAL A 122 -7.10 -12.20 -24.59
C VAL A 122 -5.67 -11.87 -25.01
N LEU A 123 -5.13 -12.59 -26.01
CA LEU A 123 -3.79 -12.34 -26.53
C LEU A 123 -3.67 -10.95 -27.15
N GLU A 124 -4.66 -10.52 -27.93
CA GLU A 124 -4.66 -9.20 -28.56
C GLU A 124 -4.80 -8.07 -27.54
N ASN A 125 -5.57 -8.28 -26.46
CA ASN A 125 -5.64 -7.36 -25.33
C ASN A 125 -4.28 -7.22 -24.65
N ALA A 126 -3.61 -8.35 -24.36
CA ALA A 126 -2.28 -8.35 -23.75
C ALA A 126 -1.21 -7.73 -24.67
N ALA A 127 -1.29 -7.96 -25.98
CA ALA A 127 -0.34 -7.44 -26.97
C ALA A 127 -0.57 -5.97 -27.37
N TYR A 128 -1.71 -5.37 -26.99
CA TYR A 128 -2.12 -4.05 -27.50
C TYR A 128 -1.07 -2.94 -27.26
N GLY A 129 -0.45 -2.90 -26.08
CA GLY A 129 0.57 -1.89 -25.78
C GLY A 129 1.78 -2.00 -26.71
N LEU A 130 2.18 -3.22 -27.08
CA LEU A 130 3.28 -3.50 -28.00
C LEU A 130 2.90 -3.19 -29.46
N GLU A 131 1.64 -3.40 -29.83
CA GLU A 131 1.10 -2.96 -31.13
C GLU A 131 1.21 -1.43 -31.28
N VAL A 132 0.85 -0.67 -30.24
CA VAL A 132 0.96 0.79 -30.23
C VAL A 132 2.41 1.26 -30.28
N GLN A 133 3.35 0.50 -29.70
CA GLN A 133 4.79 0.75 -29.82
C GLN A 133 5.37 0.44 -31.21
N GLY A 134 4.61 -0.21 -32.10
CA GLY A 134 5.07 -0.64 -33.42
C GLY A 134 5.90 -1.92 -33.42
N VAL A 135 5.82 -2.73 -32.36
CA VAL A 135 6.54 -4.02 -32.27
C VAL A 135 5.98 -5.01 -33.30
N PRO A 136 6.84 -5.74 -34.04
CA PRO A 136 6.39 -6.72 -35.03
C PRO A 136 5.45 -7.78 -34.44
N ARG A 137 4.49 -8.24 -35.25
CA ARG A 137 3.41 -9.13 -34.81
C ARG A 137 3.91 -10.39 -34.07
N ALA A 138 4.92 -11.06 -34.62
CA ALA A 138 5.46 -12.28 -34.03
C ALA A 138 6.05 -12.02 -32.62
N GLU A 139 6.83 -10.94 -32.48
CA GLU A 139 7.46 -10.59 -31.20
C GLU A 139 6.43 -10.15 -30.16
N ARG A 140 5.44 -9.34 -30.55
CA ARG A 140 4.40 -8.91 -29.60
C ARG A 140 3.52 -10.06 -29.12
N GLU A 141 3.19 -11.03 -29.98
CA GLU A 141 2.42 -12.21 -29.61
C GLU A 141 3.23 -13.11 -28.66
N GLU A 142 4.54 -13.27 -28.90
CA GLU A 142 5.43 -14.01 -27.99
C GLU A 142 5.50 -13.37 -26.60
N ARG A 143 5.74 -12.05 -26.54
CA ARG A 143 5.83 -11.31 -25.27
C ARG A 143 4.49 -11.31 -24.52
N ALA A 144 3.38 -11.10 -25.22
CA ALA A 144 2.05 -11.16 -24.64
C ALA A 144 1.73 -12.55 -24.09
N THR A 145 2.10 -13.61 -24.80
CA THR A 145 1.93 -14.99 -24.33
C THR A 145 2.72 -15.24 -23.05
N LYS A 146 3.99 -14.82 -22.99
CA LYS A 146 4.80 -14.91 -21.76
C LYS A 146 4.16 -14.17 -20.59
N ALA A 147 3.64 -12.97 -20.84
CA ALA A 147 2.95 -12.17 -19.81
C ALA A 147 1.65 -12.84 -19.32
N LEU A 148 0.89 -13.47 -20.22
CA LEU A 148 -0.31 -14.25 -19.87
C LEU A 148 0.04 -15.48 -19.02
N VAL A 149 1.13 -16.18 -19.34
CA VAL A 149 1.62 -17.31 -18.53
C VAL A 149 2.00 -16.82 -17.13
N LEU A 150 2.73 -15.71 -17.02
CA LEU A 150 3.09 -15.10 -15.73
C LEU A 150 1.85 -14.68 -14.91
N ALA A 151 0.78 -14.24 -15.58
CA ALA A 151 -0.50 -13.93 -14.96
C ALA A 151 -1.38 -15.17 -14.70
N GLY A 152 -0.91 -16.39 -15.01
CA GLY A 152 -1.64 -17.64 -14.79
C GLY A 152 -2.83 -17.84 -15.76
N LEU A 153 -2.72 -17.35 -16.99
CA LEU A 153 -3.72 -17.46 -18.06
C LEU A 153 -3.24 -18.30 -19.26
N ALA A 154 -2.30 -19.21 -19.03
CA ALA A 154 -1.85 -20.14 -20.06
C ALA A 154 -3.04 -20.96 -20.62
N GLY A 155 -3.16 -21.02 -21.94
CA GLY A 155 -4.25 -21.73 -22.63
C GLY A 155 -5.51 -20.90 -22.90
N TRP A 156 -5.59 -19.67 -22.40
CA TRP A 156 -6.73 -18.75 -22.61
C TRP A 156 -6.47 -17.69 -23.68
N GLU A 157 -5.36 -17.79 -24.42
CA GLU A 157 -4.87 -16.76 -25.34
C GLU A 157 -5.90 -16.42 -26.43
N LYS A 158 -6.67 -17.42 -26.86
CA LYS A 158 -7.66 -17.30 -27.95
C LYS A 158 -9.07 -16.96 -27.46
N SER A 159 -9.29 -16.94 -26.15
CA SER A 159 -10.60 -16.63 -25.58
C SER A 159 -10.93 -15.14 -25.72
N TRP A 160 -12.21 -14.83 -25.55
CA TRP A 160 -12.75 -13.47 -25.54
C TRP A 160 -13.01 -13.00 -24.10
N PRO A 161 -12.97 -11.69 -23.81
CA PRO A 161 -13.14 -11.18 -22.44
C PRO A 161 -14.44 -11.61 -21.75
N ASP A 162 -15.53 -11.77 -22.50
CA ASP A 162 -16.84 -12.21 -22.03
C ASP A 162 -16.91 -13.70 -21.68
N GLU A 163 -15.94 -14.50 -22.14
CA GLU A 163 -15.78 -15.91 -21.78
C GLU A 163 -15.03 -16.10 -20.44
N LEU A 164 -14.53 -15.01 -19.84
CA LEU A 164 -13.69 -15.03 -18.66
C LEU A 164 -14.44 -14.59 -17.40
N SER A 165 -14.08 -15.20 -16.26
CA SER A 165 -14.46 -14.67 -14.95
C SER A 165 -13.84 -13.29 -14.69
N GLY A 166 -14.42 -12.50 -13.78
CA GLY A 166 -13.86 -11.17 -13.44
C GLY A 166 -12.41 -11.21 -12.96
N GLY A 167 -12.03 -12.24 -12.19
CA GLY A 167 -10.63 -12.46 -11.79
C GLY A 167 -9.70 -12.72 -12.96
N MET A 168 -10.16 -13.48 -13.95
CA MET A 168 -9.38 -13.73 -15.17
C MET A 168 -9.27 -12.46 -16.03
N GLN A 169 -10.34 -11.67 -16.16
CA GLN A 169 -10.29 -10.39 -16.85
C GLN A 169 -9.28 -9.43 -16.21
N GLN A 170 -9.18 -9.40 -14.87
CA GLN A 170 -8.16 -8.63 -14.16
C GLN A 170 -6.74 -9.12 -14.49
N ARG A 171 -6.54 -10.44 -14.56
CA ARG A 171 -5.25 -11.05 -14.95
C ARG A 171 -4.86 -10.68 -16.38
N VAL A 172 -5.81 -10.55 -17.30
CA VAL A 172 -5.54 -10.03 -18.66
C VAL A 172 -5.07 -8.58 -18.58
N GLY A 173 -5.72 -7.74 -17.77
CA GLY A 173 -5.30 -6.35 -17.55
C GLY A 173 -3.88 -6.24 -16.98
N LEU A 174 -3.53 -7.11 -16.03
CA LEU A 174 -2.18 -7.22 -15.49
C LEU A 174 -1.19 -7.72 -16.54
N ALA A 175 -1.52 -8.77 -17.29
CA ALA A 175 -0.68 -9.29 -18.37
C ALA A 175 -0.41 -8.22 -19.45
N ARG A 176 -1.42 -7.43 -19.82
CA ARG A 176 -1.26 -6.28 -20.71
C ARG A 176 -0.25 -5.27 -20.17
N ALA A 177 -0.28 -5.02 -18.86
CA ALA A 177 0.65 -4.11 -18.24
C ALA A 177 2.08 -4.66 -18.16
N LEU A 178 2.23 -5.97 -17.97
CA LEU A 178 3.52 -6.66 -17.92
C LEU A 178 4.15 -6.85 -19.30
N ALA A 179 3.34 -7.06 -20.35
CA ALA A 179 3.83 -7.33 -21.70
C ALA A 179 4.70 -6.19 -22.26
N THR A 180 4.39 -4.94 -21.91
CA THR A 180 5.16 -3.76 -22.33
C THR A 180 6.49 -3.62 -21.62
N ASP A 181 6.76 -4.42 -20.58
CA ASP A 181 7.95 -4.37 -19.73
C ASP A 181 8.18 -2.99 -19.08
N ALA A 182 7.10 -2.25 -18.83
CA ALA A 182 7.15 -0.94 -18.18
C ALA A 182 7.80 -1.04 -16.79
N ASP A 183 8.45 0.05 -16.38
CA ASP A 183 9.19 0.09 -15.12
C ASP A 183 8.33 0.54 -13.93
N LEU A 184 7.27 1.31 -14.23
CA LEU A 184 6.29 1.82 -13.28
C LEU A 184 4.91 1.24 -13.59
N LEU A 185 4.32 0.57 -12.61
CA LEU A 185 2.95 0.07 -12.66
C LEU A 185 2.06 0.96 -11.78
N LEU A 186 1.04 1.57 -12.39
CA LEU A 186 0.03 2.37 -11.70
C LEU A 186 -1.26 1.56 -11.62
N MET A 187 -1.75 1.27 -10.41
CA MET A 187 -2.91 0.40 -10.20
C MET A 187 -4.00 1.15 -9.43
N ASP A 188 -5.19 1.31 -10.03
CA ASP A 188 -6.32 2.07 -9.47
C ASP A 188 -7.39 1.10 -8.95
N GLU A 189 -7.42 0.83 -7.63
CA GLU A 189 -8.41 -0.05 -6.97
C GLU A 189 -8.65 -1.39 -7.69
N SER A 190 -7.59 -1.95 -8.28
CA SER A 190 -7.65 -3.04 -9.26
C SER A 190 -8.16 -4.38 -8.69
N PHE A 191 -8.26 -4.52 -7.38
CA PHE A 191 -8.75 -5.74 -6.73
C PHE A 191 -10.08 -5.56 -5.98
N SER A 192 -10.63 -4.35 -5.98
CA SER A 192 -11.86 -3.99 -5.25
C SER A 192 -13.09 -4.77 -5.71
N ALA A 193 -13.20 -5.04 -7.02
CA ALA A 193 -14.33 -5.74 -7.63
C ALA A 193 -14.26 -7.27 -7.55
N LEU A 194 -13.23 -7.83 -6.89
CA LEU A 194 -12.99 -9.27 -6.84
C LEU A 194 -13.49 -9.89 -5.53
N ASP A 195 -13.96 -11.13 -5.62
CA ASP A 195 -14.29 -11.98 -4.47
C ASP A 195 -13.06 -12.19 -3.57
N PRO A 196 -13.24 -12.38 -2.24
CA PRO A 196 -12.12 -12.44 -1.29
C PRO A 196 -11.03 -13.47 -1.60
N LEU A 197 -11.39 -14.64 -2.11
CA LEU A 197 -10.43 -15.69 -2.48
C LEU A 197 -9.59 -15.25 -3.69
N ILE A 198 -10.26 -14.80 -4.76
CA ILE A 198 -9.59 -14.34 -6.00
C ILE A 198 -8.73 -13.12 -5.71
N ARG A 199 -9.21 -12.19 -4.89
CA ARG A 199 -8.45 -11.02 -4.41
C ARG A 199 -7.14 -11.47 -3.75
N ARG A 200 -7.22 -12.43 -2.82
CA ARG A 200 -6.05 -12.94 -2.12
C ARG A 200 -5.04 -13.57 -3.06
N ASP A 201 -5.49 -14.43 -3.97
CA ASP A 201 -4.63 -15.06 -4.97
C ASP A 201 -3.94 -14.01 -5.86
N MET A 202 -4.67 -12.95 -6.21
CA MET A 202 -4.15 -11.87 -7.06
C MET A 202 -3.09 -11.02 -6.36
N GLN A 203 -3.30 -10.75 -5.08
CA GLN A 203 -2.31 -10.07 -4.23
C GLN A 203 -1.03 -10.90 -4.12
N ASP A 204 -1.14 -12.22 -3.90
CA ASP A 204 0.02 -13.12 -3.84
C ASP A 204 0.81 -13.13 -5.16
N GLN A 205 0.10 -13.18 -6.29
CA GLN A 205 0.72 -13.06 -7.61
C GLN A 205 1.43 -11.71 -7.80
N LEU A 206 0.84 -10.60 -7.38
CA LEU A 206 1.46 -9.29 -7.48
C LEU A 206 2.77 -9.22 -6.67
N ILE A 207 2.76 -9.74 -5.44
CA ILE A 207 3.95 -9.82 -4.58
C ILE A 207 5.03 -10.68 -5.24
N GLU A 208 4.69 -11.84 -5.79
CA GLU A 208 5.65 -12.68 -6.51
C GLU A 208 6.23 -11.99 -7.74
N LEU A 209 5.40 -11.31 -8.53
CA LEU A 209 5.81 -10.58 -9.71
C LEU A 209 6.76 -9.44 -9.35
N GLN A 210 6.44 -8.67 -8.31
CA GLN A 210 7.32 -7.62 -7.82
C GLN A 210 8.65 -8.20 -7.34
N LYS A 211 8.66 -9.34 -6.64
CA LYS A 211 9.90 -10.00 -6.18
C LYS A 211 10.77 -10.45 -7.35
N LYS A 212 10.17 -10.98 -8.42
CA LYS A 212 10.86 -11.49 -9.62
C LYS A 212 11.34 -10.37 -10.54
N LEU A 213 10.51 -9.36 -10.78
CA LEU A 213 10.74 -8.33 -11.81
C LEU A 213 11.24 -7.00 -11.25
N LYS A 214 11.16 -6.79 -9.92
CA LYS A 214 11.58 -5.57 -9.22
C LYS A 214 11.03 -4.28 -9.84
N LYS A 215 9.82 -4.35 -10.39
CA LYS A 215 9.08 -3.21 -10.93
C LYS A 215 8.60 -2.32 -9.78
N THR A 216 8.54 -1.02 -10.03
CA THR A 216 8.01 -0.04 -9.07
C THR A 216 6.50 0.03 -9.22
N ILE A 217 5.76 -0.02 -8.13
CA ILE A 217 4.29 -0.10 -8.16
C ILE A 217 3.71 1.02 -7.31
N VAL A 218 2.81 1.82 -7.89
CA VAL A 218 1.93 2.72 -7.13
C VAL A 218 0.54 2.10 -7.15
N PHE A 219 0.07 1.69 -5.97
CA PHE A 219 -1.15 0.92 -5.81
C PHE A 219 -2.18 1.70 -5.01
N ILE A 220 -3.40 1.84 -5.53
CA ILE A 220 -4.49 2.54 -4.85
C ILE A 220 -5.48 1.55 -4.28
N THR A 221 -5.86 1.75 -3.03
CA THR A 221 -6.93 0.99 -2.39
C THR A 221 -7.69 1.82 -1.36
N HIS A 222 -8.87 1.34 -0.99
CA HIS A 222 -9.60 1.81 0.18
C HIS A 222 -9.58 0.80 1.33
N ASP A 223 -9.02 -0.40 1.10
CA ASP A 223 -8.93 -1.49 2.08
C ASP A 223 -7.57 -1.44 2.80
N LEU A 224 -7.60 -1.26 4.12
CA LEU A 224 -6.38 -1.20 4.92
C LEU A 224 -5.65 -2.55 4.97
N ASN A 225 -6.35 -3.68 4.99
CA ASN A 225 -5.71 -5.00 5.01
C ASN A 225 -4.91 -5.23 3.72
N GLU A 226 -5.43 -4.73 2.60
CA GLU A 226 -4.72 -4.77 1.33
C GLU A 226 -3.49 -3.87 1.33
N ALA A 227 -3.62 -2.64 1.84
CA ALA A 227 -2.49 -1.73 1.98
C ALA A 227 -1.37 -2.32 2.86
N MET A 228 -1.74 -2.93 4.00
CA MET A 228 -0.81 -3.55 4.93
C MET A 228 -0.13 -4.80 4.36
N ARG A 229 -0.83 -5.56 3.51
CA ARG A 229 -0.29 -6.78 2.91
C ARG A 229 0.64 -6.51 1.74
N LEU A 230 0.33 -5.50 0.92
CA LEU A 230 1.05 -5.22 -0.32
C LEU A 230 2.13 -4.14 -0.16
N GLY A 231 1.89 -3.13 0.67
CA GLY A 231 2.67 -1.90 0.67
C GLY A 231 3.95 -1.98 1.49
N ASP A 232 5.05 -1.58 0.86
CA ASP A 232 6.29 -1.28 1.57
C ASP A 232 6.14 0.05 2.35
N ARG A 233 5.52 1.05 1.72
CA ARG A 233 5.09 2.31 2.33
C ARG A 233 3.68 2.66 1.91
N ILE A 234 2.98 3.30 2.83
CA ILE A 234 1.56 3.65 2.71
C ILE A 234 1.43 5.16 2.90
N ALA A 235 0.80 5.82 1.93
CA ALA A 235 0.33 7.19 2.02
C ALA A 235 -1.17 7.19 2.29
N VAL A 236 -1.58 7.71 3.44
CA VAL A 236 -2.98 7.89 3.80
C VAL A 236 -3.45 9.25 3.30
N MET A 237 -4.49 9.26 2.46
CA MET A 237 -5.11 10.48 1.92
C MET A 237 -6.47 10.76 2.55
N ARG A 238 -6.67 12.01 2.95
CA ARG A 238 -7.94 12.55 3.42
C ARG A 238 -8.18 13.90 2.77
N ASP A 239 -9.39 14.10 2.26
CA ASP A 239 -9.84 15.39 1.76
C ASP A 239 -8.91 16.07 0.73
N GLY A 240 -8.24 15.27 -0.11
CA GLY A 240 -7.30 15.74 -1.12
C GLY A 240 -5.86 15.86 -0.64
N SER A 241 -5.61 15.82 0.68
CA SER A 241 -4.28 15.94 1.27
C SER A 241 -3.74 14.58 1.70
N ILE A 242 -2.42 14.42 1.66
CA ILE A 242 -1.75 13.29 2.31
C ILE A 242 -1.61 13.63 3.79
N VAL A 243 -2.21 12.82 4.66
CA VAL A 243 -2.19 13.05 6.12
C VAL A 243 -1.06 12.32 6.84
N GLN A 244 -0.59 11.20 6.28
CA GLN A 244 0.53 10.44 6.83
C GLN A 244 1.17 9.60 5.72
N ILE A 245 2.50 9.49 5.75
CA ILE A 245 3.26 8.51 4.96
C ILE A 245 4.14 7.73 5.93
N GLY A 246 4.10 6.41 5.85
CA GLY A 246 4.92 5.56 6.72
C GLY A 246 4.90 4.11 6.27
N THR A 247 5.64 3.26 7.00
CA THR A 247 5.50 1.81 6.85
C THR A 247 4.14 1.35 7.39
N ALA A 248 3.75 0.12 7.04
CA ALA A 248 2.59 -0.54 7.63
C ALA A 248 2.60 -0.48 9.17
N GLU A 249 3.77 -0.70 9.78
CA GLU A 249 3.96 -0.62 11.24
C GLU A 249 3.77 0.81 11.77
N ASP A 250 4.32 1.82 11.10
CA ASP A 250 4.19 3.22 11.52
C ASP A 250 2.73 3.67 11.56
N ILE A 251 1.96 3.30 10.53
CA ILE A 251 0.55 3.66 10.44
C ILE A 251 -0.26 3.01 11.59
N LEU A 252 0.06 1.77 11.97
CA LEU A 252 -0.66 1.03 13.02
C LEU A 252 -0.27 1.46 14.45
N VAL A 253 1.03 1.64 14.70
CA VAL A 253 1.55 1.90 16.05
C VAL A 253 1.54 3.39 16.38
N ARG A 254 1.73 4.26 15.37
CA ARG A 254 1.87 5.71 15.53
C ARG A 254 0.99 6.45 14.52
N PRO A 255 -0.35 6.32 14.60
CA PRO A 255 -1.24 7.08 13.74
C PRO A 255 -1.08 8.58 13.99
N ALA A 256 -0.96 9.37 12.92
CA ALA A 256 -0.69 10.81 13.02
C ALA A 256 -1.87 11.63 13.56
N ASN A 257 -3.09 11.12 13.47
CA ASN A 257 -4.31 11.75 13.96
C ASN A 257 -5.44 10.73 14.13
N ASP A 258 -6.55 11.16 14.73
CA ASP A 258 -7.74 10.33 15.00
C ASP A 258 -8.34 9.72 13.73
N TYR A 259 -8.22 10.40 12.59
CA TYR A 259 -8.67 9.86 11.32
C TYR A 259 -7.85 8.63 10.94
N VAL A 260 -6.52 8.71 10.96
CA VAL A 260 -5.68 7.53 10.68
C VAL A 260 -5.94 6.43 11.71
N ALA A 261 -6.01 6.78 13.01
CA ALA A 261 -6.30 5.82 14.07
C ALA A 261 -7.62 5.07 13.83
N SER A 262 -8.66 5.75 13.34
CA SER A 262 -9.95 5.14 13.04
C SER A 262 -9.89 4.04 11.96
N PHE A 263 -9.01 4.15 10.96
CA PHE A 263 -8.84 3.07 9.95
C PHE A 263 -8.19 1.83 10.55
N THR A 264 -7.30 2.02 11.51
CA THR A 264 -6.48 0.94 12.07
C THR A 264 -7.19 0.07 13.10
N LYS A 265 -8.40 0.44 13.53
CA LYS A 265 -9.17 -0.26 14.58
C LYS A 265 -9.53 -1.70 14.21
N ASP A 266 -9.97 -1.91 12.97
CA ASP A 266 -10.46 -3.22 12.52
C ASP A 266 -9.37 -4.10 11.87
N VAL A 267 -8.10 -3.73 12.03
CA VAL A 267 -6.97 -4.47 11.45
C VAL A 267 -6.38 -5.45 12.44
N ASP A 268 -6.17 -6.68 11.96
CA ASP A 268 -5.43 -7.70 12.67
C ASP A 268 -3.94 -7.33 12.76
N ARG A 269 -3.59 -6.60 13.83
CA ARG A 269 -2.22 -6.14 14.10
C ARG A 269 -1.21 -7.29 14.21
N SER A 270 -1.66 -8.48 14.59
CA SER A 270 -0.78 -9.64 14.78
C SER A 270 -0.05 -10.08 13.50
N ARG A 271 -0.57 -9.69 12.34
CA ARG A 271 0.02 -10.04 11.03
C ARG A 271 1.11 -9.09 10.57
N VAL A 272 1.15 -7.88 11.14
CA VAL A 272 2.01 -6.79 10.67
C VAL A 272 3.10 -6.48 11.70
N LEU A 273 2.80 -6.60 13.00
CA LEU A 273 3.73 -6.21 14.06
C LEU A 273 4.95 -7.13 14.13
N THR A 274 6.11 -6.51 14.24
CA THR A 274 7.39 -7.17 14.53
C THR A 274 7.84 -6.86 15.96
N ALA A 275 8.85 -7.59 16.45
CA ALA A 275 9.45 -7.35 17.76
C ALA A 275 9.92 -5.90 17.91
N SER A 276 10.48 -5.33 16.85
CA SER A 276 10.95 -3.95 16.85
C SER A 276 9.85 -2.92 17.05
N SER A 277 8.63 -3.20 16.59
CA SER A 277 7.48 -2.28 16.69
C SER A 277 6.83 -2.32 18.07
N VAL A 278 6.90 -3.46 18.76
CA VAL A 278 6.23 -3.66 20.06
C VAL A 278 7.18 -3.58 21.25
N MET A 279 8.49 -3.66 21.05
CA MET A 279 9.46 -3.60 22.13
C MET A 279 9.46 -2.25 22.84
N ASP A 280 9.72 -2.32 24.13
CA ASP A 280 10.04 -1.19 24.96
C ASP A 280 11.56 -1.04 25.05
N THR A 281 12.05 0.17 24.83
CA THR A 281 13.49 0.49 24.85
C THR A 281 13.92 1.16 26.16
N GLU A 282 12.97 1.58 26.97
CA GLU A 282 13.18 2.25 28.26
C GLU A 282 13.17 1.25 29.41
N LEU A 283 12.38 0.18 29.30
CA LEU A 283 12.41 -0.95 30.23
C LEU A 283 13.74 -1.70 30.13
N ARG A 284 14.44 -1.81 31.26
CA ARG A 284 15.65 -2.62 31.44
C ARG A 284 15.48 -3.46 32.70
N GLY A 285 15.46 -4.78 32.57
CA GLY A 285 15.50 -5.72 33.68
C GLY A 285 16.64 -6.74 33.54
N ASP A 286 16.57 -7.82 34.32
CA ASP A 286 17.53 -8.92 34.36
C ASP A 286 17.52 -9.79 33.07
N GLU A 287 16.66 -9.47 32.09
CA GLU A 287 16.48 -10.25 30.86
C GLU A 287 17.69 -10.17 29.91
N ALA A 288 18.60 -9.22 30.13
CA ALA A 288 19.87 -9.11 29.41
C ALA A 288 20.88 -10.22 29.78
N ASP A 289 20.71 -10.84 30.95
CA ASP A 289 21.70 -11.73 31.57
C ASP A 289 21.22 -13.19 31.71
N CYS A 290 20.03 -13.54 31.18
CA CYS A 290 19.55 -14.93 31.14
C CYS A 290 19.81 -15.60 29.79
N GLY A 291 20.18 -16.88 29.80
CA GLY A 291 20.38 -17.70 28.58
C GLY A 291 19.08 -18.20 27.94
N CYS A 292 17.97 -17.49 28.15
CA CYS A 292 16.64 -17.89 27.70
C CYS A 292 16.44 -17.57 26.22
N GLU A 293 15.38 -18.10 25.61
CA GLU A 293 15.04 -17.83 24.21
C GLU A 293 14.80 -16.33 23.97
N THR A 294 15.45 -15.75 22.96
CA THR A 294 15.36 -14.31 22.62
C THR A 294 14.75 -14.12 21.24
N ALA A 295 14.18 -12.94 21.00
CA ALA A 295 13.61 -12.56 19.72
C ALA A 295 14.60 -11.69 18.92
N ARG A 296 14.45 -11.68 17.59
CA ARG A 296 15.13 -10.73 16.71
C ARG A 296 14.21 -9.55 16.39
N PRO A 297 14.71 -8.39 15.95
CA PRO A 297 13.89 -7.23 15.61
C PRO A 297 12.78 -7.54 14.58
N ASP A 298 13.07 -8.44 13.64
CA ASP A 298 12.19 -8.90 12.58
C ASP A 298 11.30 -10.09 12.98
N SER A 299 11.40 -10.60 14.22
CA SER A 299 10.54 -11.67 14.72
C SER A 299 9.08 -11.25 14.71
N SER A 300 8.22 -12.15 14.21
CA SER A 300 6.79 -11.89 14.08
C SER A 300 6.08 -11.82 15.44
N PHE A 301 4.95 -11.13 15.51
CA PHE A 301 4.11 -11.10 16.71
C PHE A 301 3.72 -12.51 17.22
N GLY A 302 3.49 -13.45 16.31
CA GLY A 302 3.21 -14.85 16.65
C GLY A 302 4.38 -15.54 17.35
N GLU A 303 5.61 -15.31 16.87
CA GLU A 303 6.84 -15.79 17.53
C GLU A 303 7.00 -15.20 18.92
N LEU A 304 6.76 -13.88 19.07
CA LEU A 304 6.83 -13.20 20.37
C LEU A 304 5.83 -13.80 21.37
N CYS A 305 4.59 -14.06 20.94
CA CYS A 305 3.60 -14.76 21.76
C CYS A 305 4.08 -16.15 22.17
N ALA A 306 4.68 -16.91 21.25
CA ALA A 306 5.16 -18.26 21.51
C ALA A 306 6.36 -18.30 22.48
N ILE A 307 7.26 -17.32 22.39
CA ILE A 307 8.39 -17.16 23.31
C ILE A 307 7.87 -16.69 24.68
N SER A 308 7.04 -15.65 24.70
CA SER A 308 6.45 -15.10 25.93
C SER A 308 5.58 -16.10 26.69
N ALA A 309 4.94 -17.05 26.00
CA ALA A 309 4.18 -18.12 26.65
C ALA A 309 5.07 -19.11 27.44
N ARG A 310 6.35 -19.22 27.08
CA ARG A 310 7.32 -20.13 27.70
C ARG A 310 8.20 -19.45 28.75
N LEU A 311 8.28 -18.12 28.73
CA LEU A 311 9.10 -17.33 29.65
C LEU A 311 8.24 -16.67 30.74
N ALA A 312 8.79 -16.60 31.94
CA ALA A 312 8.15 -15.92 33.07
C ALA A 312 8.42 -14.40 33.08
N HIS A 313 9.45 -13.95 32.34
CA HIS A 313 9.89 -12.56 32.24
C HIS A 313 9.64 -12.01 30.81
N PRO A 314 9.74 -10.69 30.60
CA PRO A 314 9.71 -10.06 29.28
C PRO A 314 10.66 -10.72 28.27
N VAL A 315 10.27 -10.74 27.00
CA VAL A 315 11.08 -11.31 25.92
C VAL A 315 12.16 -10.30 25.52
N ALA A 316 13.44 -10.68 25.63
CA ALA A 316 14.54 -9.84 25.17
C ALA A 316 14.63 -9.84 23.63
N VAL A 317 14.77 -8.65 23.03
CA VAL A 317 14.99 -8.45 21.60
C VAL A 317 16.45 -8.09 21.38
N VAL A 318 17.19 -8.92 20.65
CA VAL A 318 18.64 -8.77 20.48
C VAL A 318 19.04 -8.62 19.01
N ASP A 319 20.12 -7.88 18.74
CA ASP A 319 20.69 -7.77 17.40
C ASP A 319 21.46 -9.06 16.98
N LYS A 320 22.00 -9.08 15.75
CA LYS A 320 22.79 -10.22 15.24
C LYS A 320 24.07 -10.51 16.04
N LYS A 321 24.53 -9.56 16.86
CA LYS A 321 25.72 -9.67 17.72
C LYS A 321 25.36 -10.01 19.17
N GLY A 322 24.07 -10.24 19.47
CA GLY A 322 23.57 -10.54 20.82
C GLY A 322 23.41 -9.30 21.70
N LYS A 323 23.48 -8.09 21.14
CA LYS A 323 23.26 -6.86 21.91
C LYS A 323 21.76 -6.65 22.13
N LEU A 324 21.36 -6.42 23.38
CA LEU A 324 19.98 -6.06 23.73
C LEU A 324 19.57 -4.73 23.08
N LEU A 325 18.45 -4.76 22.36
CA LEU A 325 17.82 -3.60 21.72
C LEU A 325 16.60 -3.10 22.49
N GLY A 326 15.86 -4.01 23.12
CA GLY A 326 14.68 -3.71 23.92
C GLY A 326 14.06 -4.99 24.49
N VAL A 327 12.98 -4.85 25.25
CA VAL A 327 12.24 -5.97 25.84
C VAL A 327 10.76 -5.88 25.50
N VAL A 328 10.09 -7.02 25.39
CA VAL A 328 8.65 -7.11 25.12
C VAL A 328 7.93 -7.72 26.32
N PRO A 329 7.29 -6.90 27.17
CA PRO A 329 6.49 -7.40 28.28
C PRO A 329 5.25 -8.16 27.78
N ARG A 330 4.87 -9.22 28.49
CA ARG A 330 3.66 -10.01 28.16
C ARG A 330 2.39 -9.16 28.15
N GLN A 331 2.26 -8.23 29.08
CA GLN A 331 1.12 -7.31 29.16
C GLN A 331 0.99 -6.46 27.89
N ARG A 332 2.12 -6.06 27.31
CA ARG A 332 2.16 -5.27 26.08
C ARG A 332 1.66 -6.09 24.88
N LEU A 333 2.06 -7.37 24.78
CA LEU A 333 1.51 -8.29 23.77
C LEU A 333 -0.01 -8.45 23.91
N VAL A 334 -0.51 -8.62 25.14
CA VAL A 334 -1.95 -8.74 25.39
C VAL A 334 -2.69 -7.43 25.07
N GLY A 335 -2.13 -6.28 25.44
CA GLY A 335 -2.68 -4.97 25.12
C GLY A 335 -2.82 -4.75 23.61
N PHE A 336 -1.79 -5.14 22.84
CA PHE A 336 -1.86 -5.07 21.37
C PHE A 336 -2.93 -5.96 20.75
N LEU A 337 -3.27 -7.11 21.37
CA LEU A 337 -4.38 -7.97 20.93
C LEU A 337 -5.75 -7.43 21.34
N GLY A 338 -5.84 -6.79 22.51
CA GLY A 338 -7.08 -6.25 23.06
C GLY A 338 -7.40 -4.81 22.64
N ASP A 339 -6.56 -4.21 21.80
CA ASP A 339 -6.61 -2.79 21.43
C ASP A 339 -6.53 -1.84 22.64
N GLU A 340 -5.85 -2.27 23.71
CA GLU A 340 -5.62 -1.47 24.91
C GLU A 340 -4.19 -0.93 24.95
N GLN A 341 -4.07 0.40 25.02
CA GLN A 341 -2.81 1.12 25.19
C GLN A 341 -2.61 1.63 26.64
N GLY A 342 -3.51 1.25 27.56
CA GLY A 342 -3.45 1.68 28.95
C GLY A 342 -2.31 1.02 29.72
N GLU A 343 -1.71 1.76 30.65
CA GLU A 343 -0.81 1.17 31.64
C GLU A 343 -1.61 0.26 32.59
N PRO A 344 -1.02 -0.84 33.09
CA PRO A 344 -1.69 -1.72 34.03
C PRO A 344 -2.19 -0.94 35.25
N VAL A 345 -3.50 -0.94 35.47
CA VAL A 345 -4.09 -0.27 36.64
C VAL A 345 -3.87 -1.15 37.88
N PRO A 346 -3.33 -0.61 38.99
CA PRO A 346 -3.24 -1.35 40.24
C PRO A 346 -4.61 -1.83 40.72
N CYS A 347 -4.66 -3.01 41.33
CA CYS A 347 -5.88 -3.49 41.96
C CYS A 347 -6.10 -2.76 43.30
N ASP A 348 -6.86 -1.66 43.26
CA ASP A 348 -7.15 -0.85 44.45
C ASP A 348 -8.24 -1.47 45.37
N THR A 349 -8.84 -2.58 44.95
CA THR A 349 -9.91 -3.28 45.69
C THR A 349 -9.72 -4.81 45.68
N PRO A 350 -8.79 -5.35 46.48
CA PRO A 350 -8.65 -6.80 46.59
C PRO A 350 -9.94 -7.40 47.18
N ARG A 351 -10.46 -8.46 46.55
CA ARG A 351 -11.55 -9.27 47.14
C ARG A 351 -11.09 -9.85 48.47
N ASP A 352 -11.99 -9.83 49.44
CA ASP A 352 -11.77 -10.33 50.79
C ASP A 352 -11.25 -11.80 50.76
N LYS A 353 -10.17 -12.09 51.48
CA LYS A 353 -9.39 -13.34 51.38
C LYS A 353 -10.10 -14.57 51.97
N THR A 354 -11.38 -14.48 52.31
CA THR A 354 -12.18 -15.54 52.93
C THR A 354 -12.79 -16.53 51.94
N VAL A 355 -12.56 -16.38 50.63
CA VAL A 355 -13.06 -17.33 49.63
C VAL A 355 -12.14 -18.55 49.56
N LYS A 356 -12.69 -19.71 49.96
CA LYS A 356 -12.05 -21.04 49.83
C LYS A 356 -11.52 -21.24 48.40
N ALA A 357 -10.28 -21.75 48.30
CA ALA A 357 -9.67 -22.11 47.04
C ALA A 357 -10.62 -22.95 46.16
N VAL A 358 -10.76 -22.56 44.89
CA VAL A 358 -11.50 -23.33 43.89
C VAL A 358 -10.72 -24.62 43.67
N LYS A 359 -11.20 -25.73 44.25
CA LYS A 359 -10.64 -27.05 43.95
C LYS A 359 -10.97 -27.37 42.50
N ALA A 360 -9.93 -27.54 41.67
CA ALA A 360 -10.08 -28.18 40.37
C ALA A 360 -10.60 -29.61 40.60
N GLY A 361 -11.77 -29.94 40.04
CA GLY A 361 -12.24 -31.31 39.98
C GLY A 361 -11.29 -32.13 39.11
N ALA A 362 -10.90 -33.30 39.61
CA ALA A 362 -10.03 -34.26 38.93
C ALA A 362 -10.70 -34.87 37.69
#